data_AF-A0A662R3H8-F1
#
_entry.id   AF-A0A662R3H8-F1
#
_cell.length_a   1.000
_cell.length_b   1.000
_cell.length_c   1.000
_cell.angle_alpha   90.00
_cell.angle_beta   90.00
_cell.angle_gamma   90.00
#
_symmetry.space_group_name_H-M   'P 1'
#
loop_
_entity.id
_entity.type
_entity.pdbx_description
1 polymer ?
#
loop_
_entity_poly.entity_id
_entity_poly.type
_entity_poly.pdbx_seq_one_letter_code
_entity_poly.pdbx_strand_id
1 'polypeptide(L)'
;MQKMMCRECEGKGYVSVEKVACKKCKGTGKIRSFTVGEVSEKSLMDMVEGGGVCPVCGGTGKVERRIPCPVCGGKGEVGVCKVCGGEAPLGQDVCSECSKKKVVYALDPVCDVGDIRIGMLLSGIVSSKTDFGMFVMLNPSVRGLMRKTNYEIGDRVVVRVKNIHPNGNIDLEPVNINDYRVVELEKPVEKVSIDSLSSKVGTLVGIEGEVMGVRQTQGPTIFTVADETGSVQCAGFEGAGVRAYPHIDVGSVVRIVGDVLLRNGALQLEIRSIKRLWGEEALIVKEKLREALEKRCTPPKIEFLVKSEYLEKLRSRMEKVAKELLVCAYTSRPVIIRHHADADGITAAVCIEQALLPIVREINGKESSYYLLKRSPSRAPFYEMTDIVKDLSFALEDQERYEQKLPLIVLVDNGSTLEDVPALRYTRMYGIDVMVVDHHHPDPEVDEYLLEHVNPAHVGADYNITTGILCLEIARMINPSITDTIMHLGAVSVLGDRAEGEEAKKYLELALEKYSEDELKNMALAVDYLSYWLRFSEGRHIVNDVLNLSGRPERHRKVLETLANDAKVAIEKSVEA
;
A
#
# COMPACT_ATOMS: atom_id res chain seq x y z
N MET A 1 -0.47 20.82 -11.96
CA MET A 1 -0.11 21.76 -13.06
C MET A 1 1.40 22.06 -13.02
N GLN A 2 2.17 21.52 -13.97
CA GLN A 2 3.63 21.64 -13.98
C GLN A 2 4.05 23.05 -14.43
N LYS A 3 4.88 23.72 -13.63
CA LYS A 3 5.40 25.06 -13.91
C LYS A 3 6.89 24.97 -14.18
N MET A 4 7.38 25.80 -15.11
CA MET A 4 8.81 25.92 -15.36
C MET A 4 9.24 27.39 -15.36
N MET A 5 10.52 27.61 -15.04
CA MET A 5 11.13 28.93 -15.10
C MET A 5 11.08 29.46 -16.54
N CYS A 6 10.57 30.68 -16.72
CA CYS A 6 10.51 31.32 -18.03
C CYS A 6 11.93 31.55 -18.54
N ARG A 7 12.28 30.97 -19.69
CA ARG A 7 13.63 31.05 -20.25
C ARG A 7 13.98 32.46 -20.72
N GLU A 8 12.98 33.19 -21.23
CA GLU A 8 13.15 34.54 -21.77
C GLU A 8 13.54 35.59 -20.71
N CYS A 9 13.12 35.38 -19.45
CA CYS A 9 13.47 36.30 -18.36
C CYS A 9 14.28 35.63 -17.24
N GLU A 10 14.72 34.39 -17.43
CA GLU A 10 15.45 33.59 -16.44
C GLU A 10 14.79 33.62 -15.05
N GLY A 11 13.45 33.57 -15.00
CA GLY A 11 12.70 33.64 -13.74
C GLY A 11 12.53 35.04 -13.13
N LYS A 12 13.14 36.09 -13.69
CA LYS A 12 13.12 37.46 -13.13
C LYS A 12 11.78 38.17 -13.36
N GLY A 13 10.99 37.75 -14.35
CA GLY A 13 9.70 38.35 -14.70
C GLY A 13 9.80 39.64 -15.52
N TYR A 14 11.00 40.16 -15.79
CA TYR A 14 11.24 41.35 -16.61
C TYR A 14 12.45 41.13 -17.52
N VAL A 15 12.42 41.74 -18.70
CA VAL A 15 13.49 41.60 -19.73
C VAL A 15 14.50 42.74 -19.68
N SER A 16 14.10 43.92 -19.20
CA SER A 16 14.99 45.07 -19.05
C SER A 16 14.51 46.03 -17.98
N VAL A 17 15.44 46.83 -17.45
CA VAL A 17 15.20 47.85 -16.42
C VAL A 17 15.56 49.21 -16.98
N GLU A 18 14.58 50.09 -17.11
CA GLU A 18 14.81 51.47 -17.55
C GLU A 18 14.83 52.42 -16.36
N LYS A 19 15.78 53.36 -16.37
CA LYS A 19 15.85 54.44 -15.37
C LYS A 19 15.02 55.62 -15.84
N VAL A 20 13.77 55.69 -15.38
CA VAL A 20 12.86 56.79 -15.67
C VAL A 20 12.93 57.86 -14.59
N ALA A 21 12.71 59.12 -14.98
CA ALA A 21 12.68 60.23 -14.02
C ALA A 21 11.58 60.00 -12.97
N CYS A 22 11.94 60.15 -11.69
CA CYS A 22 11.02 59.97 -10.59
C CYS A 22 9.90 61.00 -10.69
N LYS A 23 8.66 60.53 -10.90
CA LYS A 23 7.49 61.39 -11.06
C LYS A 23 7.24 62.31 -9.87
N LYS A 24 7.61 61.88 -8.65
CA LYS A 24 7.37 62.63 -7.40
C LYS A 24 8.31 63.83 -7.21
N CYS A 25 9.55 63.73 -7.65
CA CYS A 25 10.51 64.86 -7.63
C CYS A 25 10.81 65.42 -9.03
N LYS A 26 10.11 64.95 -10.07
CA LYS A 26 10.33 65.31 -11.48
C LYS A 26 11.81 65.23 -11.92
N GLY A 27 12.54 64.23 -11.44
CA GLY A 27 13.95 64.05 -11.80
C GLY A 27 14.98 64.74 -10.90
N THR A 28 14.54 65.58 -9.94
CA THR A 28 15.46 66.44 -9.17
C THR A 28 16.04 65.79 -7.90
N GLY A 29 15.50 64.64 -7.47
CA GLY A 29 15.93 63.95 -6.26
C GLY A 29 15.47 64.60 -4.95
N LYS A 30 14.91 65.81 -4.99
CA LYS A 30 14.47 66.58 -3.82
C LYS A 30 12.98 66.91 -3.89
N ILE A 31 12.31 66.94 -2.74
CA ILE A 31 10.89 67.36 -2.66
C ILE A 31 10.82 68.66 -1.86
N ARG A 32 10.08 69.65 -2.39
CA ARG A 32 9.94 70.98 -1.77
C ARG A 32 8.70 71.12 -0.86
N SER A 33 7.85 70.11 -0.77
CA SER A 33 6.63 70.14 0.05
C SER A 33 6.19 68.73 0.49
N PHE A 34 5.94 68.56 1.79
CA PHE A 34 5.34 67.37 2.38
C PHE A 34 4.03 67.75 3.09
N THR A 35 3.06 66.84 3.13
CA THR A 35 1.85 66.96 3.95
C THR A 35 2.20 66.55 5.38
N VAL A 36 1.90 67.39 6.37
CA VAL A 36 2.29 67.20 7.78
C VAL A 36 1.48 66.06 8.39
N GLY A 37 2.15 64.96 8.77
CA GLY A 37 1.53 63.81 9.42
C GLY A 37 2.47 62.61 9.63
N GLU A 38 3.54 62.49 8.85
CA GLU A 38 4.48 61.35 8.95
C GLU A 38 5.93 61.84 8.88
N VAL A 39 6.48 62.38 9.96
CA VAL A 39 7.90 62.77 9.98
C VAL A 39 8.53 62.49 11.35
N SER A 40 9.64 61.75 11.35
CA SER A 40 10.48 61.51 12.53
C SER A 40 11.42 62.70 12.78
N GLU A 41 11.80 62.96 14.04
CA GLU A 41 12.66 64.10 14.44
C GLU A 41 13.97 64.20 13.64
N LYS A 42 14.52 63.08 13.19
CA LYS A 42 15.73 63.04 12.35
C LYS A 42 15.58 63.77 11.01
N SER A 43 14.36 63.82 10.48
CA SER A 43 14.08 64.41 9.16
C SER A 43 13.82 65.93 9.23
N LEU A 44 13.68 66.50 10.43
CA LEU A 44 13.53 67.95 10.65
C LEU A 44 14.89 68.67 10.59
N MET A 45 15.98 68.02 11.00
CA MET A 45 17.34 68.59 10.88
C MET A 45 17.79 68.71 9.41
N ASP A 46 17.44 67.74 8.57
CA ASP A 46 17.76 67.77 7.12
C ASP A 46 16.96 68.84 6.32
N MET A 47 15.95 69.49 6.94
CA MET A 47 15.16 70.53 6.29
C MET A 47 15.82 71.93 6.32
N VAL A 48 16.76 72.18 7.23
CA VAL A 48 17.34 73.53 7.43
C VAL A 48 18.45 73.83 6.41
N GLU A 49 19.13 72.83 5.86
CA GLU A 49 20.29 73.04 4.97
C GLU A 49 20.12 72.63 3.50
N GLY A 50 18.95 72.15 3.08
CA GLY A 50 18.64 72.11 1.64
C GLY A 50 17.82 70.94 1.13
N GLY A 51 16.52 70.98 1.42
CA GLY A 51 15.47 70.24 0.70
C GLY A 51 15.50 68.73 0.93
N GLY A 52 14.47 68.22 1.60
CA GLY A 52 14.35 66.81 1.95
C GLY A 52 14.52 65.86 0.76
N VAL A 53 15.30 64.81 0.99
CA VAL A 53 15.58 63.74 0.04
C VAL A 53 14.27 63.07 -0.37
N CYS A 54 14.04 62.88 -1.67
CA CYS A 54 12.84 62.23 -2.17
C CYS A 54 12.79 60.77 -1.71
N PRO A 55 11.83 60.36 -0.85
CA PRO A 55 11.80 59.02 -0.28
C PRO A 55 11.53 57.93 -1.31
N VAL A 56 10.98 58.29 -2.48
CA VAL A 56 10.66 57.33 -3.56
C VAL A 56 11.89 56.99 -4.42
N CYS A 57 12.88 57.87 -4.51
CA CYS A 57 14.11 57.62 -5.28
C CYS A 57 15.40 57.71 -4.45
N GLY A 58 15.28 57.89 -3.13
CA GLY A 58 16.41 58.04 -2.22
C GLY A 58 17.36 59.19 -2.58
N GLY A 59 16.88 60.24 -3.25
CA GLY A 59 17.72 61.39 -3.66
C GLY A 59 18.30 61.34 -5.07
N THR A 60 18.16 60.22 -5.78
CA THR A 60 18.82 60.02 -7.09
C THR A 60 18.08 60.65 -8.27
N GLY A 61 16.82 61.05 -8.09
CA GLY A 61 15.98 61.61 -9.14
C GLY A 61 15.47 60.61 -10.18
N LYS A 62 15.95 59.37 -10.18
CA LYS A 62 15.56 58.32 -11.13
C LYS A 62 15.00 57.11 -10.39
N VAL A 63 13.96 56.50 -10.95
CA VAL A 63 13.37 55.25 -10.44
C VAL A 63 13.44 54.19 -11.52
N GLU A 64 13.75 52.97 -11.11
CA GLU A 64 13.86 51.84 -12.02
C GLU A 64 12.48 51.29 -12.35
N ARG A 65 12.11 51.30 -13.63
CA ARG A 65 10.90 50.68 -14.15
C ARG A 65 11.29 49.41 -14.88
N ARG A 66 10.80 48.28 -14.36
CA ARG A 66 10.99 46.96 -14.95
C ARG A 66 9.99 46.76 -16.09
N ILE A 67 10.46 46.41 -17.28
CA ILE A 67 9.60 46.07 -18.42
C ILE A 67 9.19 44.61 -18.27
N PRO A 68 7.90 44.31 -18.03
CA PRO A 68 7.45 42.94 -17.78
C PRO A 68 7.74 42.07 -18.99
N CYS A 69 8.18 40.83 -18.74
CA CYS A 69 8.49 39.88 -19.79
C CYS A 69 7.22 39.57 -20.61
N PRO A 70 7.28 39.67 -21.95
CA PRO A 70 6.12 39.45 -22.81
C PRO A 70 5.61 38.00 -22.80
N VAL A 71 6.47 37.04 -22.46
CA VAL A 71 6.16 35.61 -22.47
C VAL A 71 5.45 35.16 -21.19
N CYS A 72 5.95 35.57 -20.01
CA CYS A 72 5.34 35.19 -18.72
C CYS A 72 4.39 36.28 -18.15
N GLY A 73 4.24 37.40 -18.84
CA GLY A 73 3.40 38.53 -18.39
C GLY A 73 3.82 39.11 -17.03
N GLY A 74 5.13 39.11 -16.71
CA GLY A 74 5.62 39.63 -15.43
C GLY A 74 5.81 38.60 -14.31
N LYS A 75 5.36 37.35 -14.48
CA LYS A 75 5.29 36.35 -13.39
C LYS A 75 6.56 35.52 -13.16
N GLY A 76 7.53 35.53 -14.06
CA GLY A 76 8.77 34.74 -13.97
C GLY A 76 8.62 33.24 -14.29
N GLU A 77 7.40 32.71 -14.23
CA GLU A 77 7.07 31.31 -14.51
C GLU A 77 6.22 31.20 -15.78
N VAL A 78 6.33 30.08 -16.50
CA VAL A 78 5.46 29.67 -17.61
C VAL A 78 4.89 28.28 -17.36
N GLY A 79 3.73 27.98 -17.93
CA GLY A 79 3.19 26.62 -17.89
C GLY A 79 4.03 25.70 -18.79
N VAL A 80 4.08 24.41 -18.46
CA VAL A 80 4.65 23.41 -19.35
C VAL A 80 3.54 22.86 -20.25
N CYS A 81 3.74 22.92 -21.56
CA CYS A 81 2.84 22.28 -22.50
C CYS A 81 2.88 20.77 -22.29
N LYS A 82 1.74 20.17 -21.94
CA LYS A 82 1.60 18.70 -21.75
C LYS A 82 1.85 17.89 -23.04
N VAL A 83 2.01 18.55 -24.19
CA VAL A 83 2.10 17.91 -25.52
C VAL A 83 3.53 17.88 -26.06
N CYS A 84 4.27 18.98 -25.96
CA CYS A 84 5.63 19.08 -26.50
C CYS A 84 6.70 19.35 -25.43
N GLY A 85 6.30 19.56 -24.17
CA GLY A 85 7.20 19.99 -23.10
C GLY A 85 7.71 21.43 -23.25
N GLY A 86 7.26 22.16 -24.28
CA GLY A 86 7.57 23.56 -24.51
C GLY A 86 6.77 24.53 -23.63
N GLU A 87 7.01 25.83 -23.79
CA GLU A 87 6.36 26.86 -22.97
C GLU A 87 4.88 27.02 -23.36
N ALA A 88 3.99 26.93 -22.37
CA ALA A 88 2.56 27.20 -22.49
C ALA A 88 2.17 28.45 -21.68
N PRO A 89 1.18 29.23 -22.15
CA PRO A 89 0.65 30.35 -21.38
C PRO A 89 0.15 29.89 -20.00
N LEU A 90 0.38 30.69 -18.96
CA LEU A 90 -0.08 30.36 -17.61
C LEU A 90 -1.60 30.15 -17.58
N GLY A 91 -2.05 28.96 -17.17
CA GLY A 91 -3.46 28.59 -17.14
C GLY A 91 -3.95 27.81 -18.37
N GLN A 92 -3.11 27.57 -19.37
CA GLN A 92 -3.40 26.69 -20.51
C GLN A 92 -2.51 25.44 -20.48
N ASP A 93 -3.09 24.28 -20.78
CA ASP A 93 -2.39 23.00 -20.81
C ASP A 93 -1.54 22.79 -22.08
N VAL A 94 -1.72 23.65 -23.08
CA VAL A 94 -1.20 23.46 -24.45
C VAL A 94 -0.60 24.77 -24.95
N CYS A 95 0.58 24.72 -25.59
CA CYS A 95 1.20 25.90 -26.19
C CYS A 95 0.43 26.39 -27.43
N SER A 96 0.69 27.62 -27.83
CA SER A 96 0.05 28.28 -28.98
C SER A 96 0.28 27.55 -30.32
N GLU A 97 1.35 26.76 -30.46
CA GLU A 97 1.59 25.91 -31.63
C GLU A 97 0.81 24.59 -31.56
N CYS A 98 0.84 23.91 -30.41
CA CYS A 98 0.10 22.66 -30.23
C CYS A 98 -1.42 22.86 -30.25
N SER A 99 -1.91 24.06 -29.92
CA SER A 99 -3.32 24.43 -30.06
C SER A 99 -3.78 24.56 -31.52
N LYS A 100 -2.86 24.71 -32.49
CA LYS A 100 -3.18 24.86 -33.92
C LYS A 100 -3.22 23.52 -34.66
N LYS A 101 -2.69 22.44 -34.09
CA LYS A 101 -2.69 21.10 -34.72
C LYS A 101 -4.08 20.47 -34.65
N LYS A 102 -4.53 19.88 -35.75
CA LYS A 102 -5.81 19.14 -35.78
C LYS A 102 -5.70 17.89 -34.91
N VAL A 103 -6.75 17.59 -34.16
CA VAL A 103 -6.85 16.39 -33.33
C VAL A 103 -7.51 15.29 -34.16
N VAL A 104 -6.86 14.12 -34.20
CA VAL A 104 -7.38 12.87 -34.75
C VAL A 104 -7.57 11.92 -33.58
N TYR A 105 -8.71 11.26 -33.51
CA TYR A 105 -9.01 10.36 -32.41
C TYR A 105 -8.65 8.90 -32.76
N ALA A 106 -7.95 8.21 -31.86
CA ALA A 106 -7.88 6.74 -31.89
C ALA A 106 -8.96 6.21 -30.95
N LEU A 107 -9.85 5.34 -31.43
CA LEU A 107 -10.92 4.81 -30.59
C LEU A 107 -10.38 3.74 -29.64
N ASP A 108 -10.68 3.85 -28.35
CA ASP A 108 -10.42 2.78 -27.38
C ASP A 108 -11.22 1.52 -27.77
N PRO A 109 -10.74 0.29 -27.48
CA PRO A 109 -11.46 -0.95 -27.80
C PRO A 109 -12.89 -1.04 -27.26
N VAL A 110 -13.20 -0.30 -26.19
CA VAL A 110 -14.51 -0.26 -25.55
C VAL A 110 -15.51 0.66 -26.27
N CYS A 111 -15.03 1.61 -27.08
CA CYS A 111 -15.90 2.55 -27.78
C CYS A 111 -16.80 1.86 -28.81
N ASP A 112 -18.05 2.32 -28.90
CA ASP A 112 -19.02 1.86 -29.90
C ASP A 112 -19.47 3.01 -30.81
N VAL A 113 -20.44 2.74 -31.69
CA VAL A 113 -20.96 3.72 -32.66
C VAL A 113 -21.58 4.94 -31.98
N GLY A 114 -22.11 4.80 -30.75
CA GLY A 114 -22.71 5.88 -29.97
C GLY A 114 -21.68 6.90 -29.47
N ASP A 115 -20.41 6.52 -29.36
CA ASP A 115 -19.32 7.42 -28.97
C ASP A 115 -18.81 8.29 -30.14
N ILE A 116 -19.25 7.99 -31.37
CA ILE A 116 -18.77 8.62 -32.59
C ILE A 116 -19.76 9.70 -33.05
N ARG A 117 -19.24 10.86 -33.45
CA ARG A 117 -20.04 11.97 -33.99
C ARG A 117 -19.66 12.29 -35.43
N ILE A 118 -20.65 12.74 -36.20
CA ILE A 118 -20.43 13.25 -37.56
C ILE A 118 -19.42 14.40 -37.49
N GLY A 119 -18.45 14.38 -38.40
CA GLY A 119 -17.36 15.36 -38.49
C GLY A 119 -16.10 15.02 -37.69
N MET A 120 -16.13 14.02 -36.80
CA MET A 120 -14.92 13.58 -36.09
C MET A 120 -13.86 13.04 -37.05
N LEU A 121 -12.59 13.34 -36.75
CA LEU A 121 -11.44 12.75 -37.43
C LEU A 121 -10.96 11.56 -36.62
N LEU A 122 -10.91 10.37 -37.23
CA LEU A 122 -10.52 9.12 -36.58
C LEU A 122 -9.31 8.53 -37.30
N SER A 123 -8.46 7.82 -36.55
CA SER A 123 -7.39 6.98 -37.09
C SER A 123 -7.89 5.54 -37.18
N GLY A 124 -7.66 4.87 -38.32
CA GLY A 124 -8.03 3.47 -38.50
C GLY A 124 -7.10 2.75 -39.46
N ILE A 125 -7.31 1.44 -39.61
CA ILE A 125 -6.55 0.57 -40.51
C ILE A 125 -7.50 0.00 -41.56
N VAL A 126 -7.11 0.04 -42.82
CA VAL A 126 -7.88 -0.60 -43.90
C VAL A 126 -7.89 -2.12 -43.69
N SER A 127 -9.05 -2.70 -43.41
CA SER A 127 -9.20 -4.12 -43.10
C SER A 127 -9.58 -4.97 -44.32
N SER A 128 -10.36 -4.43 -45.26
CA SER A 128 -10.78 -5.17 -46.46
C SER A 128 -11.18 -4.25 -47.61
N LYS A 129 -11.08 -4.77 -48.84
CA LYS A 129 -11.51 -4.13 -50.10
C LYS A 129 -12.75 -4.85 -50.65
N THR A 130 -13.72 -4.08 -51.15
CA THR A 130 -14.87 -4.56 -51.93
C THR A 130 -15.06 -3.68 -53.17
N ASP A 131 -15.93 -4.10 -54.09
CA ASP A 131 -16.19 -3.37 -55.34
C ASP A 131 -16.80 -1.97 -55.14
N PHE A 132 -17.38 -1.71 -53.97
CA PHE A 132 -18.06 -0.46 -53.64
C PHE A 132 -17.36 0.38 -52.55
N GLY A 133 -16.20 -0.07 -52.06
CA GLY A 133 -15.38 0.68 -51.10
C GLY A 133 -14.40 -0.19 -50.32
N MET A 134 -13.75 0.42 -49.33
CA MET A 134 -12.89 -0.26 -48.38
C MET A 134 -13.44 -0.14 -46.98
N PHE A 135 -13.35 -1.20 -46.19
CA PHE A 135 -13.64 -1.12 -44.77
C PHE A 135 -12.41 -0.68 -44.00
N VAL A 136 -12.59 0.33 -43.16
CA VAL A 136 -11.58 0.83 -42.23
C VAL A 136 -12.00 0.39 -40.83
N MET A 137 -11.15 -0.39 -40.18
CA MET A 137 -11.28 -0.79 -38.79
C MET A 137 -10.81 0.37 -37.91
N LEU A 138 -11.72 0.93 -37.13
CA LEU A 138 -11.47 2.08 -36.24
C LEU A 138 -11.03 1.61 -34.85
N ASN A 139 -11.61 0.51 -34.39
CA ASN A 139 -11.17 -0.32 -33.25
C ASN A 139 -11.62 -1.78 -33.52
N PRO A 140 -11.39 -2.76 -32.61
CA PRO A 140 -11.81 -4.14 -32.82
C PRO A 140 -13.31 -4.35 -33.08
N SER A 141 -14.16 -3.45 -32.57
CA SER A 141 -15.63 -3.60 -32.59
C SER A 141 -16.33 -2.73 -33.64
N VAL A 142 -15.67 -1.68 -34.15
CA VAL A 142 -16.26 -0.66 -35.02
C VAL A 142 -15.50 -0.60 -36.34
N ARG A 143 -16.25 -0.75 -37.43
CA ARG A 143 -15.76 -0.60 -38.81
C ARG A 143 -16.60 0.44 -39.53
N GLY A 144 -15.97 1.22 -40.40
CA GLY A 144 -16.66 2.13 -41.31
C GLY A 144 -16.29 1.87 -42.76
N LEU A 145 -17.15 2.31 -43.68
CA LEU A 145 -16.97 2.16 -45.11
C LEU A 145 -16.40 3.45 -45.72
N MET A 146 -15.25 3.31 -46.38
CA MET A 146 -14.58 4.38 -47.11
C MET A 146 -14.66 4.11 -48.61
N ARG A 147 -15.33 4.98 -49.39
CA ARG A 147 -15.58 4.72 -50.83
C ARG A 147 -14.37 4.98 -51.76
N LYS A 148 -13.27 5.57 -51.27
CA LYS A 148 -12.08 5.86 -52.08
C LYS A 148 -11.14 4.66 -52.15
N THR A 149 -10.58 4.41 -53.34
CA THR A 149 -9.87 3.16 -53.68
C THR A 149 -8.33 3.22 -53.66
N ASN A 150 -7.72 4.34 -53.24
CA ASN A 150 -6.27 4.57 -53.38
C ASN A 150 -5.40 4.00 -52.23
N TYR A 151 -5.95 3.14 -51.38
CA TYR A 151 -5.25 2.59 -50.21
C TYR A 151 -5.09 1.07 -50.33
N GLU A 152 -4.15 0.47 -49.62
CA GLU A 152 -3.97 -0.96 -49.53
C GLU A 152 -4.47 -1.52 -48.19
N ILE A 153 -4.74 -2.83 -48.16
CA ILE A 153 -5.09 -3.51 -46.90
C ILE A 153 -3.89 -3.41 -45.95
N GLY A 154 -4.14 -2.97 -44.72
CA GLY A 154 -3.11 -2.70 -43.72
C GLY A 154 -2.68 -1.22 -43.63
N ASP A 155 -3.08 -0.36 -44.57
CA ASP A 155 -2.74 1.06 -44.51
C ASP A 155 -3.41 1.75 -43.32
N ARG A 156 -2.64 2.54 -42.58
CA ARG A 156 -3.17 3.48 -41.58
C ARG A 156 -3.69 4.72 -42.28
N VAL A 157 -4.95 5.04 -42.04
CA VAL A 157 -5.65 6.15 -42.68
C VAL A 157 -6.32 7.06 -41.64
N VAL A 158 -6.27 8.36 -41.90
CA VAL A 158 -7.08 9.35 -41.17
C VAL A 158 -8.37 9.59 -41.94
N VAL A 159 -9.49 9.37 -41.28
CA VAL A 159 -10.82 9.42 -41.87
C VAL A 159 -11.72 10.39 -41.11
N ARG A 160 -12.58 11.10 -41.82
CA ARG A 160 -13.66 11.89 -41.26
C ARG A 160 -14.96 11.11 -41.31
N VAL A 161 -15.71 11.13 -40.21
CA VAL A 161 -17.06 10.57 -40.15
C VAL A 161 -17.99 11.45 -40.96
N LYS A 162 -18.46 10.95 -42.11
CA LYS A 162 -19.38 11.69 -42.99
C LYS A 162 -20.83 11.50 -42.59
N ASN A 163 -21.21 10.27 -42.26
CA ASN A 163 -22.57 9.93 -41.85
C ASN A 163 -22.57 8.69 -40.95
N ILE A 164 -23.57 8.59 -40.08
CA ILE A 164 -23.85 7.40 -39.28
C ILE A 164 -25.30 7.01 -39.56
N HIS A 165 -25.49 5.81 -40.11
CA HIS A 165 -26.81 5.30 -40.48
C HIS A 165 -27.54 4.71 -39.25
N PRO A 166 -28.89 4.66 -39.26
CA PRO A 166 -29.67 4.10 -38.15
C PRO A 166 -29.36 2.62 -37.84
N ASN A 167 -28.80 1.89 -38.80
CA ASN A 167 -28.37 0.49 -38.63
C ASN A 167 -26.95 0.35 -38.05
N GLY A 168 -26.30 1.45 -37.68
CA GLY A 168 -24.94 1.45 -37.13
C GLY A 168 -23.82 1.53 -38.17
N ASN A 169 -24.12 1.52 -39.47
CA ASN A 169 -23.10 1.66 -40.50
C ASN A 169 -22.54 3.09 -40.55
N ILE A 170 -21.22 3.21 -40.70
CA ILE A 170 -20.52 4.50 -40.72
C ILE A 170 -19.94 4.76 -42.10
N ASP A 171 -20.29 5.89 -42.72
CA ASP A 171 -19.65 6.37 -43.94
C ASP A 171 -18.42 7.23 -43.59
N LEU A 172 -17.28 6.88 -44.17
CA LEU A 172 -15.98 7.51 -43.92
C LEU A 172 -15.45 8.21 -45.17
N GLU A 173 -14.83 9.37 -44.95
CA GLU A 173 -14.12 10.13 -45.99
C GLU A 173 -12.65 10.28 -45.60
N PRO A 174 -11.68 9.87 -46.43
CA PRO A 174 -10.27 10.02 -46.08
C PRO A 174 -9.86 11.49 -46.13
N VAL A 175 -9.08 11.91 -45.14
CA VAL A 175 -8.54 13.26 -45.05
C VAL A 175 -7.02 13.18 -44.98
N ASN A 176 -6.35 13.75 -45.98
CA ASN A 176 -4.90 13.86 -45.96
C ASN A 176 -4.49 15.00 -45.02
N ILE A 177 -3.97 14.65 -43.85
CA ILE A 177 -3.42 15.59 -42.87
C ILE A 177 -2.00 15.12 -42.57
N ASN A 178 -1.02 16.00 -42.78
CA ASN A 178 0.39 15.67 -42.57
C ASN A 178 0.86 16.03 -41.15
N ASP A 179 0.19 16.97 -40.48
CA ASP A 179 0.50 17.39 -39.11
C ASP A 179 -0.76 17.36 -38.25
N TYR A 180 -0.89 16.30 -37.43
CA TYR A 180 -2.01 16.10 -36.53
C TYR A 180 -1.56 15.45 -35.23
N ARG A 181 -2.37 15.63 -34.18
CA ARG A 181 -2.17 14.97 -32.89
C ARG A 181 -3.16 13.82 -32.79
N VAL A 182 -2.68 12.62 -32.49
CA VAL A 182 -3.55 11.50 -32.12
C VAL A 182 -3.88 11.62 -30.63
N VAL A 183 -5.17 11.63 -30.31
CA VAL A 183 -5.69 11.56 -28.92
C VAL A 183 -6.56 10.34 -28.83
N GLU A 184 -6.39 9.52 -27.81
CA GLU A 184 -7.26 8.36 -27.63
C GLU A 184 -8.63 8.83 -27.12
N LEU A 185 -9.70 8.35 -27.73
CA LEU A 185 -11.07 8.58 -27.29
C LEU A 185 -11.47 7.43 -26.38
N GLU A 186 -11.71 7.74 -25.11
CA GLU A 186 -12.17 6.78 -24.11
C GLU A 186 -13.69 6.88 -23.94
N LYS A 187 -14.34 5.73 -23.79
CA LYS A 187 -15.75 5.68 -23.39
C LYS A 187 -15.86 6.04 -21.91
N PRO A 188 -16.71 7.00 -21.51
CA PRO A 188 -16.98 7.26 -20.10
C PRO A 188 -17.74 6.08 -19.51
N VAL A 189 -17.05 5.23 -18.75
CA VAL A 189 -17.64 4.10 -18.03
C VAL A 189 -17.75 4.44 -16.55
N GLU A 190 -18.81 3.93 -15.90
CA GLU A 190 -18.98 4.05 -14.44
C GLU A 190 -17.77 3.42 -13.75
N LYS A 191 -17.05 4.23 -12.95
CA LYS A 191 -15.98 3.75 -12.09
C LYS A 191 -16.58 3.21 -10.80
N VAL A 192 -16.27 1.98 -10.44
CA VAL A 192 -16.79 1.30 -9.27
C VAL A 192 -15.66 0.72 -8.43
N SER A 193 -15.90 0.51 -7.13
CA SER A 193 -15.00 -0.21 -6.24
C SER A 193 -15.14 -1.72 -6.42
N ILE A 194 -14.09 -2.46 -6.11
CA ILE A 194 -14.03 -3.92 -6.26
C ILE A 194 -15.11 -4.64 -5.42
N ASP A 195 -15.40 -4.20 -4.20
CA ASP A 195 -16.43 -4.79 -3.34
C ASP A 195 -17.85 -4.74 -3.96
N SER A 196 -18.13 -3.72 -4.78
CA SER A 196 -19.42 -3.51 -5.41
C SER A 196 -19.64 -4.36 -6.66
N LEU A 197 -18.60 -5.04 -7.16
CA LEU A 197 -18.66 -5.84 -8.39
C LEU A 197 -19.68 -6.97 -8.31
N SER A 198 -19.92 -7.53 -7.12
CA SER A 198 -20.92 -8.59 -6.93
C SER A 198 -22.34 -8.15 -7.34
N SER A 199 -22.66 -6.87 -7.19
CA SER A 199 -23.96 -6.29 -7.57
C SER A 199 -24.04 -5.85 -9.04
N LYS A 200 -22.92 -5.89 -9.77
CA LYS A 200 -22.76 -5.36 -11.14
C LYS A 200 -22.44 -6.48 -12.16
N VAL A 201 -22.72 -7.73 -11.83
CA VAL A 201 -22.50 -8.90 -12.71
C VAL A 201 -23.25 -8.72 -14.03
N GLY A 202 -22.56 -8.96 -15.15
CA GLY A 202 -23.09 -8.79 -16.50
C GLY A 202 -23.05 -7.36 -17.03
N THR A 203 -22.47 -6.41 -16.30
CA THR A 203 -22.32 -5.02 -16.74
C THR A 203 -20.85 -4.68 -17.03
N LEU A 204 -20.67 -3.69 -17.90
CA LEU A 204 -19.38 -3.11 -18.22
C LEU A 204 -19.03 -2.05 -17.17
N VAL A 205 -17.91 -2.22 -16.47
CA VAL A 205 -17.49 -1.31 -15.41
C VAL A 205 -16.02 -0.91 -15.58
N GLY A 206 -15.65 0.23 -14.99
CA GLY A 206 -14.27 0.66 -14.84
C GLY A 206 -13.79 0.49 -13.41
N ILE A 207 -12.58 -0.04 -13.22
CA ILE A 207 -11.90 -0.08 -11.92
C ILE A 207 -10.51 0.57 -12.03
N GLU A 208 -10.02 1.13 -10.93
CA GLU A 208 -8.66 1.64 -10.81
C GLU A 208 -7.98 0.96 -9.62
N GLY A 209 -6.75 0.50 -9.78
CA GLY A 209 -6.05 -0.22 -8.73
C GLY A 209 -4.61 -0.54 -9.06
N GLU A 210 -3.92 -1.18 -8.13
CA GLU A 210 -2.55 -1.65 -8.28
C GLU A 210 -2.53 -3.13 -8.65
N VAL A 211 -1.69 -3.49 -9.63
CA VAL A 211 -1.47 -4.89 -10.03
C VAL A 211 -0.62 -5.58 -8.97
N MET A 212 -1.23 -6.51 -8.23
CA MET A 212 -0.58 -7.30 -7.18
C MET A 212 0.11 -8.55 -7.72
N GLY A 213 -0.34 -9.07 -8.87
CA GLY A 213 0.20 -10.29 -9.45
C GLY A 213 -0.17 -10.42 -10.93
N VAL A 214 0.71 -11.06 -11.70
CA VAL A 214 0.47 -11.39 -13.11
C VAL A 214 0.77 -12.87 -13.31
N ARG A 215 -0.24 -13.65 -13.70
CA ARG A 215 -0.10 -15.08 -13.96
C ARG A 215 -0.48 -15.39 -15.40
N GLN A 216 0.48 -15.88 -16.17
CA GLN A 216 0.19 -16.44 -17.49
C GLN A 216 -0.39 -17.84 -17.34
N THR A 217 -1.57 -18.07 -17.91
CA THR A 217 -2.15 -19.41 -18.03
C THR A 217 -1.98 -19.94 -19.45
N GLN A 218 -2.42 -21.18 -19.70
CA GLN A 218 -2.50 -21.72 -21.07
C GLN A 218 -3.50 -20.95 -21.96
N GLY A 219 -4.42 -20.18 -21.37
CA GLY A 219 -5.37 -19.32 -22.07
C GLY A 219 -5.06 -17.85 -21.81
N PRO A 220 -5.90 -17.13 -21.03
CA PRO A 220 -5.70 -15.71 -20.75
C PRO A 220 -4.53 -15.44 -19.80
N THR A 221 -4.04 -14.20 -19.83
CA THR A 221 -3.24 -13.63 -18.76
C THR A 221 -4.16 -13.16 -17.65
N ILE A 222 -3.91 -13.62 -16.42
CA ILE A 222 -4.68 -13.22 -15.24
C ILE A 222 -3.88 -12.16 -14.48
N PHE A 223 -4.47 -10.98 -14.33
CA PHE A 223 -3.97 -9.89 -13.49
C PHE A 223 -4.76 -9.88 -12.19
N THR A 224 -4.09 -9.93 -11.05
CA THR A 224 -4.73 -9.70 -9.74
C THR A 224 -4.59 -8.21 -9.43
N VAL A 225 -5.71 -7.50 -9.34
CA VAL A 225 -5.72 -6.05 -9.10
C VAL A 225 -6.41 -5.76 -7.77
N ALA A 226 -5.82 -4.86 -6.99
CA ALA A 226 -6.35 -4.43 -5.70
C ALA A 226 -6.61 -2.93 -5.65
N ASP A 227 -7.70 -2.56 -4.97
CA ASP A 227 -8.10 -1.19 -4.66
C ASP A 227 -8.31 -1.03 -3.14
N GLU A 228 -8.88 0.09 -2.69
CA GLU A 228 -9.17 0.35 -1.27
C GLU A 228 -10.18 -0.63 -0.63
N THR A 229 -10.95 -1.36 -1.45
CA THR A 229 -12.06 -2.22 -1.00
C THR A 229 -11.72 -3.71 -1.05
N GLY A 230 -10.86 -4.16 -1.96
CA GLY A 230 -10.44 -5.55 -2.03
C GLY A 230 -9.56 -5.86 -3.23
N SER A 231 -9.60 -7.12 -3.68
CA SER A 231 -8.88 -7.57 -4.86
C SER A 231 -9.76 -8.41 -5.79
N VAL A 232 -9.55 -8.31 -7.10
CA VAL A 232 -10.28 -9.07 -8.12
C VAL A 232 -9.32 -9.62 -9.17
N GLN A 233 -9.67 -10.76 -9.76
CA GLN A 233 -8.95 -11.31 -10.91
C GLN A 233 -9.49 -10.71 -12.21
N CYS A 234 -8.60 -10.12 -13.00
CA CYS A 234 -8.90 -9.55 -14.30
C CYS A 234 -8.25 -10.40 -15.40
N ALA A 235 -9.04 -10.96 -16.32
CA ALA A 235 -8.56 -11.82 -17.38
C ALA A 235 -8.42 -11.05 -18.69
N GLY A 236 -7.20 -10.94 -19.22
CA GLY A 236 -6.91 -10.41 -20.55
C GLY A 236 -6.65 -11.55 -21.53
N PHE A 237 -7.30 -11.51 -22.70
CA PHE A 237 -7.15 -12.53 -23.73
C PHE A 237 -6.74 -11.91 -25.08
N GLU A 238 -5.54 -12.22 -25.54
CA GLU A 238 -5.04 -11.87 -26.89
C GLU A 238 -5.01 -13.11 -27.81
N GLY A 239 -4.69 -14.27 -27.24
CA GLY A 239 -4.59 -15.57 -27.91
C GLY A 239 -4.15 -16.66 -26.93
N ALA A 240 -4.28 -17.93 -27.31
CA ALA A 240 -3.91 -19.06 -26.44
C ALA A 240 -2.40 -19.03 -26.12
N GLY A 241 -2.07 -18.89 -24.82
CA GLY A 241 -0.69 -18.84 -24.34
C GLY A 241 0.07 -17.54 -24.64
N VAL A 242 -0.59 -16.55 -25.25
CA VAL A 242 0.00 -15.23 -25.54
C VAL A 242 -0.26 -14.31 -24.35
N ARG A 243 0.80 -13.65 -23.86
CA ARG A 243 0.67 -12.66 -22.78
C ARG A 243 -0.07 -11.42 -23.28
N ALA A 244 -1.26 -11.18 -22.75
CA ALA A 244 -1.97 -9.93 -22.94
C ALA A 244 -1.25 -8.80 -22.19
N TYR A 245 -1.21 -7.60 -22.76
CA TYR A 245 -0.63 -6.38 -22.17
C TYR A 245 0.78 -6.54 -21.58
N PRO A 246 1.82 -6.81 -22.39
CA PRO A 246 3.18 -7.08 -21.90
C PRO A 246 3.87 -5.93 -21.13
N HIS A 247 3.33 -4.71 -21.22
CA HIS A 247 3.85 -3.51 -20.56
C HIS A 247 3.27 -3.27 -19.14
N ILE A 248 2.37 -4.16 -18.70
CA ILE A 248 1.75 -4.16 -17.38
C ILE A 248 2.40 -5.26 -16.55
N ASP A 249 3.10 -4.83 -15.50
CA ASP A 249 3.78 -5.70 -14.53
C ASP A 249 3.26 -5.44 -13.11
N VAL A 250 3.66 -6.30 -12.17
CA VAL A 250 3.38 -6.13 -10.74
C VAL A 250 3.85 -4.74 -10.27
N GLY A 251 3.01 -4.08 -9.45
CA GLY A 251 3.21 -2.71 -8.97
C GLY A 251 2.76 -1.61 -9.95
N SER A 252 2.26 -1.98 -11.14
CA SER A 252 1.66 -1.02 -12.07
C SER A 252 0.32 -0.55 -11.53
N VAL A 253 0.10 0.77 -11.51
CA VAL A 253 -1.22 1.35 -11.25
C VAL A 253 -1.97 1.39 -12.57
N VAL A 254 -3.15 0.80 -12.61
CA VAL A 254 -3.90 0.59 -13.85
C VAL A 254 -5.34 1.07 -13.72
N ARG A 255 -5.89 1.51 -14.85
CA ARG A 255 -7.32 1.64 -15.09
C ARG A 255 -7.74 0.49 -15.99
N ILE A 256 -8.70 -0.30 -15.54
CA ILE A 256 -9.23 -1.43 -16.29
C ILE A 256 -10.70 -1.17 -16.58
N VAL A 257 -11.11 -1.43 -17.81
CA VAL A 257 -12.51 -1.47 -18.21
C VAL A 257 -12.82 -2.87 -18.72
N GLY A 258 -13.89 -3.48 -18.21
CA GLY A 258 -14.23 -4.84 -18.56
C GLY A 258 -15.57 -5.32 -18.06
N ASP A 259 -15.94 -6.52 -18.51
CA ASP A 259 -17.22 -7.16 -18.21
C ASP A 259 -17.11 -7.97 -16.91
N VAL A 260 -18.02 -7.74 -15.96
CA VAL A 260 -18.04 -8.48 -14.69
C VAL A 260 -18.72 -9.82 -14.88
N LEU A 261 -18.02 -10.92 -14.61
CA LEU A 261 -18.50 -12.28 -14.76
C LEU A 261 -18.30 -13.09 -13.48
N LEU A 262 -19.10 -14.15 -13.36
CA LEU A 262 -18.99 -15.13 -12.28
C LEU A 262 -18.44 -16.43 -12.87
N ARG A 263 -17.25 -16.84 -12.44
CA ARG A 263 -16.58 -18.05 -12.93
C ARG A 263 -16.21 -18.94 -11.75
N ASN A 264 -16.72 -20.18 -11.75
CA ASN A 264 -16.55 -21.14 -10.65
C ASN A 264 -16.95 -20.59 -9.26
N GLY A 265 -17.95 -19.70 -9.22
CA GLY A 265 -18.40 -19.06 -7.98
C GLY A 265 -17.57 -17.86 -7.51
N ALA A 266 -16.50 -17.49 -8.23
CA ALA A 266 -15.68 -16.31 -7.95
C ALA A 266 -15.94 -15.19 -8.98
N LEU A 267 -15.82 -13.93 -8.54
CA LEU A 267 -15.88 -12.78 -9.42
C LEU A 267 -14.61 -12.69 -10.27
N GLN A 268 -14.79 -12.49 -11.57
CA GLN A 268 -13.72 -12.27 -12.52
C GLN A 268 -14.13 -11.14 -13.47
N LEU A 269 -13.20 -10.24 -13.81
CA LEU A 269 -13.43 -9.17 -14.76
C LEU A 269 -12.73 -9.50 -16.09
N GLU A 270 -13.47 -9.61 -17.19
CA GLU A 270 -12.88 -9.81 -18.52
C GLU A 270 -12.45 -8.46 -19.11
N ILE A 271 -11.14 -8.29 -19.29
CA ILE A 271 -10.53 -7.02 -19.68
C ILE A 271 -10.88 -6.71 -21.13
N ARG A 272 -11.56 -5.58 -21.35
CA ARG A 272 -11.74 -4.97 -22.68
C ARG A 272 -10.64 -3.96 -23.00
N SER A 273 -10.21 -3.21 -21.98
CA SER A 273 -9.13 -2.24 -22.07
C SER A 273 -8.44 -2.15 -20.71
N ILE A 274 -7.11 -2.08 -20.71
CA ILE A 274 -6.29 -1.80 -19.53
C ILE A 274 -5.25 -0.75 -19.89
N LYS A 275 -5.11 0.26 -19.04
CA LYS A 275 -4.16 1.35 -19.22
C LYS A 275 -3.37 1.56 -17.96
N ARG A 276 -2.06 1.72 -18.11
CA ARG A 276 -1.21 2.14 -17.01
C ARG A 276 -1.40 3.62 -16.73
N LEU A 277 -1.70 3.96 -15.49
CA LEU A 277 -1.80 5.32 -15.01
C LEU A 277 -0.39 5.84 -14.64
N TRP A 278 -0.18 7.13 -14.84
CA TRP A 278 1.08 7.82 -14.54
C TRP A 278 0.81 9.18 -13.90
N GLY A 279 1.83 9.75 -13.26
CA GLY A 279 1.78 11.10 -12.70
C GLY A 279 0.70 11.28 -11.64
N GLU A 280 -0.04 12.39 -11.72
CA GLU A 280 -1.06 12.77 -10.73
C GLU A 280 -2.16 11.69 -10.58
N GLU A 281 -2.61 11.06 -11.67
CA GLU A 281 -3.68 10.03 -11.62
C GLU A 281 -3.24 8.78 -10.85
N ALA A 282 -2.02 8.29 -11.12
CA ALA A 282 -1.48 7.14 -10.40
C ALA A 282 -1.25 7.45 -8.91
N LEU A 283 -0.84 8.68 -8.61
CA LEU A 283 -0.57 9.11 -7.25
C LEU A 283 -1.85 9.16 -6.41
N ILE A 284 -2.96 9.63 -6.98
CA ILE A 284 -4.28 9.62 -6.33
C ILE A 284 -4.72 8.19 -5.97
N VAL A 285 -4.58 7.24 -6.91
CA VAL A 285 -4.95 5.84 -6.65
C VAL A 285 -4.06 5.22 -5.57
N LYS A 286 -2.74 5.47 -5.63
CA LYS A 286 -1.80 5.02 -4.60
C LYS A 286 -2.09 5.62 -3.23
N GLU A 287 -2.42 6.91 -3.15
CA GLU A 287 -2.79 7.56 -1.90
C GLU A 287 -4.05 6.95 -1.30
N LYS A 288 -5.09 6.72 -2.10
CA LYS A 288 -6.31 6.04 -1.65
C LYS A 288 -6.02 4.63 -1.13
N LEU A 289 -5.23 3.84 -1.87
CA LEU A 289 -4.85 2.49 -1.44
C LEU A 289 -4.06 2.53 -0.12
N ARG A 290 -3.13 3.48 0.01
CA ARG A 290 -2.33 3.68 1.23
C ARG A 290 -3.20 4.09 2.41
N GLU A 291 -4.13 5.04 2.23
CA GLU A 291 -5.05 5.48 3.29
C GLU A 291 -6.00 4.36 3.72
N ALA A 292 -6.49 3.57 2.76
CA ALA A 292 -7.33 2.42 3.05
C ALA A 292 -6.57 1.32 3.81
N LEU A 293 -5.34 1.03 3.39
CA LEU A 293 -4.46 0.09 4.09
C LEU A 293 -4.15 0.59 5.50
N GLU A 294 -3.78 1.86 5.66
CA GLU A 294 -3.52 2.49 6.96
C GLU A 294 -4.73 2.37 7.89
N LYS A 295 -5.94 2.64 7.38
CA LYS A 295 -7.17 2.51 8.15
C LYS A 295 -7.45 1.06 8.57
N ARG A 296 -7.24 0.08 7.69
CA ARG A 296 -7.43 -1.35 7.98
C ARG A 296 -6.39 -1.90 8.95
N CYS A 297 -5.16 -1.40 8.87
CA CYS A 297 -4.06 -1.86 9.71
C CYS A 297 -3.98 -1.11 11.04
N THR A 298 -4.75 -0.04 11.23
CA THR A 298 -4.82 0.67 12.52
C THR A 298 -5.59 -0.19 13.52
N PRO A 299 -4.94 -0.68 14.61
CA PRO A 299 -5.63 -1.50 15.59
C PRO A 299 -6.76 -0.72 16.27
N PRO A 300 -7.94 -1.34 16.53
CA PRO A 300 -8.97 -0.74 17.34
C PRO A 300 -8.44 -0.41 18.75
N LYS A 301 -8.86 0.73 19.30
CA LYS A 301 -8.57 1.08 20.68
C LYS A 301 -9.40 0.22 21.61
N ILE A 302 -8.75 -0.67 22.33
CA ILE A 302 -9.34 -1.55 23.34
C ILE A 302 -8.75 -1.29 24.71
N GLU A 303 -9.55 -1.50 25.76
CA GLU A 303 -9.05 -1.58 27.13
C GLU A 303 -8.39 -2.95 27.34
N PHE A 304 -7.30 -2.97 28.12
CA PHE A 304 -6.68 -4.21 28.57
C PHE A 304 -7.65 -5.00 29.43
N LEU A 305 -7.51 -6.33 29.45
CA LEU A 305 -8.35 -7.18 30.32
C LEU A 305 -8.12 -6.88 31.81
N VAL A 306 -6.88 -6.53 32.15
CA VAL A 306 -6.46 -6.17 33.51
C VAL A 306 -5.95 -4.74 33.53
N LYS A 307 -6.36 -3.96 34.53
CA LYS A 307 -5.82 -2.62 34.77
C LYS A 307 -4.38 -2.72 35.28
N SER A 308 -3.42 -2.25 34.48
CA SER A 308 -2.01 -2.17 34.82
C SER A 308 -1.39 -0.89 34.27
N GLU A 309 -0.66 -0.16 35.11
CA GLU A 309 0.08 1.04 34.68
C GLU A 309 1.19 0.67 33.68
N TYR A 310 1.81 -0.50 33.84
CA TYR A 310 2.88 -0.97 32.97
C TYR A 310 2.37 -1.34 31.57
N LEU A 311 1.23 -2.04 31.48
CA LEU A 311 0.59 -2.32 30.18
C LEU A 311 0.20 -1.03 29.46
N GLU A 312 -0.30 -0.02 30.18
CA GLU A 312 -0.60 1.29 29.61
C GLU A 312 0.65 2.01 29.09
N LYS A 313 1.78 1.94 29.80
CA LYS A 313 3.07 2.47 29.30
C LYS A 313 3.57 1.71 28.07
N LEU A 314 3.32 0.41 27.97
CA LEU A 314 3.68 -0.44 26.83
C LEU A 314 2.72 -0.31 25.64
N ARG A 315 1.51 0.23 25.84
CA ARG A 315 0.44 0.28 24.83
C ARG A 315 0.92 0.75 23.46
N SER A 316 1.67 1.85 23.40
CA SER A 316 2.13 2.40 22.13
C SER A 316 3.05 1.44 21.36
N ARG A 317 3.89 0.66 22.05
CA ARG A 317 4.76 -0.35 21.41
C ARG A 317 3.95 -1.56 20.95
N MET A 318 3.02 -2.03 21.79
CA MET A 318 2.10 -3.12 21.45
C MET A 318 1.20 -2.78 20.24
N GLU A 319 0.68 -1.56 20.17
CA GLU A 319 -0.12 -1.09 19.03
C GLU A 319 0.69 -1.06 17.73
N LYS A 320 1.98 -0.72 17.79
CA LYS A 320 2.86 -0.79 16.61
C LYS A 320 3.11 -2.22 16.16
N VAL A 321 3.37 -3.15 17.09
CA VAL A 321 3.50 -4.59 16.78
C VAL A 321 2.22 -5.11 16.12
N ALA A 322 1.05 -4.83 16.72
CA ALA A 322 -0.24 -5.21 16.16
C ALA A 322 -0.46 -4.62 14.76
N LYS A 323 -0.13 -3.33 14.57
CA LYS A 323 -0.23 -2.65 13.28
C LYS A 323 0.66 -3.29 12.21
N GLU A 324 1.93 -3.56 12.51
CA GLU A 324 2.86 -4.16 11.54
C GLU A 324 2.45 -5.59 11.17
N LEU A 325 1.95 -6.37 12.13
CA LEU A 325 1.38 -7.68 11.88
C LEU A 325 0.14 -7.62 10.98
N LEU A 326 -0.75 -6.63 11.18
CA LEU A 326 -1.89 -6.37 10.29
C LEU A 326 -1.42 -5.97 8.89
N VAL A 327 -0.42 -5.10 8.76
CA VAL A 327 0.17 -4.73 7.46
C VAL A 327 0.67 -5.98 6.74
N CYS A 328 1.34 -6.89 7.43
CA CYS A 328 1.80 -8.15 6.82
C CYS A 328 0.63 -9.02 6.35
N ALA A 329 -0.40 -9.19 7.18
CA ALA A 329 -1.58 -9.96 6.82
C ALA A 329 -2.33 -9.37 5.60
N TYR A 330 -2.52 -8.04 5.57
CA TYR A 330 -3.24 -7.35 4.50
C TYR A 330 -2.44 -7.20 3.19
N THR A 331 -1.10 -7.18 3.26
CA THR A 331 -0.23 -7.06 2.09
C THR A 331 0.40 -8.38 1.65
N SER A 332 -0.06 -9.49 2.24
CA SER A 332 0.41 -10.86 2.00
C SER A 332 1.93 -11.01 2.14
N ARG A 333 2.53 -10.27 3.08
CA ARG A 333 3.93 -10.46 3.49
C ARG A 333 3.96 -11.64 4.48
N PRO A 334 4.80 -12.66 4.26
CA PRO A 334 4.90 -13.78 5.20
C PRO A 334 5.32 -13.32 6.60
N VAL A 335 4.82 -14.00 7.63
CA VAL A 335 5.18 -13.79 9.04
C VAL A 335 5.70 -15.10 9.63
N ILE A 336 6.90 -15.06 10.19
CA ILE A 336 7.48 -16.16 10.95
C ILE A 336 7.43 -15.79 12.43
N ILE A 337 6.63 -16.51 13.21
CA ILE A 337 6.55 -16.37 14.67
C ILE A 337 7.50 -17.39 15.28
N ARG A 338 8.70 -16.94 15.65
CA ARG A 338 9.68 -17.72 16.39
C ARG A 338 9.40 -17.60 17.88
N HIS A 339 9.42 -18.71 18.59
CA HIS A 339 9.16 -18.67 20.03
C HIS A 339 10.00 -19.65 20.83
N HIS A 340 10.22 -19.39 22.11
CA HIS A 340 10.82 -20.39 23.00
C HIS A 340 9.91 -21.64 23.14
N ALA A 341 10.52 -22.81 23.29
CA ALA A 341 9.84 -24.11 23.21
C ALA A 341 9.27 -24.58 24.55
N ASP A 342 8.57 -23.70 25.25
CA ASP A 342 7.93 -23.94 26.55
C ASP A 342 6.49 -23.42 26.57
N ALA A 343 5.83 -23.54 27.73
CA ALA A 343 4.45 -23.15 27.92
C ALA A 343 4.22 -21.66 27.65
N ASP A 344 5.10 -20.75 28.11
CA ASP A 344 4.91 -19.31 27.87
C ASP A 344 5.08 -18.98 26.39
N GLY A 345 6.24 -19.29 25.79
CA GLY A 345 6.55 -19.00 24.40
C GLY A 345 5.56 -19.63 23.41
N ILE A 346 5.18 -20.91 23.59
CA ILE A 346 4.19 -21.56 22.72
C ILE A 346 2.83 -20.86 22.83
N THR A 347 2.38 -20.59 24.06
CA THR A 347 1.06 -20.01 24.30
C THR A 347 0.98 -18.59 23.76
N ALA A 348 2.04 -17.79 23.95
CA ALA A 348 2.20 -16.47 23.40
C ALA A 348 2.16 -16.46 21.86
N ALA A 349 2.92 -17.34 21.22
CA ALA A 349 2.92 -17.47 19.76
C ALA A 349 1.56 -17.91 19.21
N VAL A 350 0.85 -18.79 19.92
CA VAL A 350 -0.50 -19.23 19.56
C VAL A 350 -1.50 -18.07 19.65
N CYS A 351 -1.40 -17.17 20.64
CA CYS A 351 -2.25 -15.96 20.68
C CYS A 351 -2.15 -15.15 19.38
N ILE A 352 -0.93 -14.83 18.94
CA ILE A 352 -0.70 -14.08 17.70
C ILE A 352 -1.19 -14.87 16.48
N GLU A 353 -0.90 -16.18 16.42
CA GLU A 353 -1.35 -17.05 15.33
C GLU A 353 -2.88 -17.05 15.21
N GLN A 354 -3.62 -17.21 16.32
CA GLN A 354 -5.09 -17.21 16.31
C GLN A 354 -5.67 -15.86 15.86
N ALA A 355 -5.00 -14.74 16.14
CA ALA A 355 -5.46 -13.42 15.74
C ALA A 355 -5.29 -13.17 14.24
N LEU A 356 -4.16 -13.58 13.66
CA LEU A 356 -3.83 -13.34 12.26
C LEU A 356 -4.45 -14.35 11.30
N LEU A 357 -4.60 -15.61 11.72
CA LEU A 357 -5.05 -16.69 10.85
C LEU A 357 -6.41 -16.44 10.18
N PRO A 358 -7.45 -15.89 10.85
CA PRO A 358 -8.71 -15.53 10.20
C PRO A 358 -8.52 -14.50 9.08
N ILE A 359 -7.72 -13.46 9.31
CA ILE A 359 -7.45 -12.36 8.36
C ILE A 359 -6.70 -12.89 7.14
N VAL A 360 -5.63 -13.66 7.37
CA VAL A 360 -4.83 -14.25 6.28
C VAL A 360 -5.69 -15.18 5.42
N ARG A 361 -6.59 -15.97 6.02
CA ARG A 361 -7.50 -16.88 5.30
C ARG A 361 -8.57 -16.16 4.51
N GLU A 362 -9.08 -15.04 5.02
CA GLU A 362 -10.07 -14.22 4.32
C GLU A 362 -9.48 -13.62 3.03
N ILE A 363 -8.22 -13.17 3.09
CA ILE A 363 -7.56 -12.46 1.98
C ILE A 363 -6.96 -13.43 0.96
N ASN A 364 -6.24 -14.46 1.44
CA ASN A 364 -5.40 -15.29 0.59
C ASN A 364 -5.96 -16.70 0.38
N GLY A 365 -7.06 -17.05 1.05
CA GLY A 365 -7.62 -18.40 1.09
C GLY A 365 -6.89 -19.32 2.08
N LYS A 366 -7.45 -20.51 2.29
CA LYS A 366 -6.98 -21.45 3.32
C LYS A 366 -5.59 -22.04 3.04
N GLU A 367 -5.32 -22.45 1.81
CA GLU A 367 -4.02 -23.04 1.43
C GLU A 367 -2.87 -22.05 1.67
N SER A 368 -3.12 -20.77 1.41
CA SER A 368 -2.11 -19.72 1.53
C SER A 368 -1.70 -19.43 2.97
N SER A 369 -2.57 -19.74 3.93
CA SER A 369 -2.26 -19.54 5.35
C SER A 369 -1.10 -20.40 5.86
N TYR A 370 -0.79 -21.52 5.20
CA TYR A 370 0.29 -22.42 5.64
C TYR A 370 1.70 -21.87 5.37
N TYR A 371 1.88 -21.05 4.33
CA TYR A 371 3.18 -20.46 4.01
C TYR A 371 3.29 -18.98 4.39
N LEU A 372 2.17 -18.25 4.46
CA LEU A 372 2.17 -16.84 4.90
C LEU A 372 2.27 -16.67 6.42
N LEU A 373 1.86 -17.67 7.20
CA LEU A 373 1.91 -17.60 8.66
C LEU A 373 2.50 -18.90 9.21
N LYS A 374 3.75 -18.82 9.65
CA LYS A 374 4.51 -19.97 10.14
C LYS A 374 4.89 -19.75 11.60
N ARG A 375 4.51 -20.68 12.47
CA ARG A 375 5.02 -20.72 13.83
C ARG A 375 6.23 -21.64 13.86
N SER A 376 7.27 -21.31 14.61
CA SER A 376 8.48 -22.13 14.64
C SER A 376 9.11 -22.08 16.03
N PRO A 377 9.28 -23.24 16.70
CA PRO A 377 9.91 -23.27 18.00
C PRO A 377 11.42 -23.03 17.88
N SER A 378 11.98 -22.39 18.89
CA SER A 378 13.41 -22.23 19.15
C SER A 378 13.70 -22.99 20.44
N ARG A 379 14.67 -23.90 20.40
CA ARG A 379 14.94 -24.77 21.55
C ARG A 379 15.79 -24.06 22.59
N ALA A 380 16.74 -23.26 22.16
CA ALA A 380 17.44 -22.35 23.07
C ALA A 380 16.55 -21.15 23.43
N PRO A 381 16.81 -20.52 24.59
CA PRO A 381 16.11 -19.31 25.02
C PRO A 381 16.58 -18.04 24.28
N PHE A 382 17.13 -18.19 23.07
CA PHE A 382 17.59 -17.11 22.19
C PHE A 382 17.49 -17.58 20.73
N TYR A 383 17.56 -16.64 19.79
CA TYR A 383 17.46 -16.91 18.37
C TYR A 383 18.77 -17.50 17.83
N GLU A 384 18.82 -18.83 17.74
CA GLU A 384 20.05 -19.54 17.38
C GLU A 384 20.46 -19.31 15.91
N MET A 385 21.77 -19.42 15.66
CA MET A 385 22.31 -19.41 14.29
C MET A 385 21.66 -20.47 13.38
N THR A 386 21.33 -21.64 13.92
CA THR A 386 20.63 -22.69 13.16
C THR A 386 19.23 -22.28 12.75
N ASP A 387 18.55 -21.48 13.57
CA ASP A 387 17.18 -21.04 13.31
C ASP A 387 17.13 -19.97 12.24
N ILE A 388 17.98 -18.94 12.31
CA ILE A 388 18.06 -17.91 11.28
C ILE A 388 18.53 -18.46 9.94
N VAL A 389 19.50 -19.38 9.91
CA VAL A 389 19.95 -20.01 8.65
C VAL A 389 18.80 -20.78 8.00
N LYS A 390 18.01 -21.50 8.79
CA LYS A 390 16.83 -22.22 8.31
C LYS A 390 15.75 -21.27 7.79
N ASP A 391 15.46 -20.20 8.52
CA ASP A 391 14.44 -19.20 8.13
C ASP A 391 14.84 -18.47 6.85
N LEU A 392 16.11 -18.07 6.74
CA LEU A 392 16.66 -17.46 5.53
C LEU A 392 16.61 -18.41 4.33
N SER A 393 17.00 -19.67 4.50
CA SER A 393 16.98 -20.65 3.41
C SER A 393 15.58 -20.79 2.82
N PHE A 394 14.56 -20.94 3.68
CA PHE A 394 13.17 -21.04 3.22
C PHE A 394 12.69 -19.73 2.60
N ALA A 395 12.94 -18.59 3.23
CA ALA A 395 12.49 -17.28 2.74
C ALA A 395 13.07 -16.95 1.35
N LEU A 396 14.36 -17.25 1.12
CA LEU A 396 15.02 -17.01 -0.16
C LEU A 396 14.52 -17.97 -1.25
N GLU A 397 14.30 -19.25 -0.92
CA GLU A 397 13.69 -20.21 -1.85
C GLU A 397 12.27 -19.80 -2.25
N ASP A 398 11.47 -19.34 -1.29
CA ASP A 398 10.10 -18.89 -1.54
C ASP A 398 10.06 -17.59 -2.35
N GLN A 399 11.00 -16.66 -2.10
CA GLN A 399 11.17 -15.46 -2.90
C GLN A 399 11.53 -15.79 -4.34
N GLU A 400 12.44 -16.74 -4.57
CA GLU A 400 12.85 -17.14 -5.93
C GLU A 400 11.73 -17.90 -6.67
N ARG A 401 11.03 -18.82 -5.99
CA ARG A 401 10.02 -19.68 -6.62
C ARG A 401 8.66 -19.02 -6.81
N TYR A 402 8.27 -18.16 -5.88
CA TYR A 402 6.92 -17.64 -5.78
C TYR A 402 6.86 -16.10 -5.80
N GLU A 403 8.00 -15.43 -6.03
CA GLU A 403 8.13 -13.96 -6.01
C GLU A 403 7.59 -13.35 -4.71
N GLN A 404 7.66 -14.11 -3.60
CA GLN A 404 7.19 -13.67 -2.30
C GLN A 404 8.11 -12.59 -1.72
N LYS A 405 7.53 -11.69 -0.93
CA LYS A 405 8.30 -10.77 -0.11
C LYS A 405 9.04 -11.54 0.98
N LEU A 406 10.22 -11.06 1.36
CA LEU A 406 10.90 -11.56 2.55
C LEU A 406 10.01 -11.40 3.80
N PRO A 407 10.05 -12.35 4.73
CA PRO A 407 9.16 -12.36 5.87
C PRO A 407 9.40 -11.19 6.82
N LEU A 408 8.43 -10.94 7.67
CA LEU A 408 8.64 -10.33 8.97
C LEU A 408 8.89 -11.45 9.99
N ILE A 409 9.95 -11.32 10.78
CA ILE A 409 10.22 -12.27 11.87
C ILE A 409 9.75 -11.64 13.18
N VAL A 410 8.95 -12.38 13.95
CA VAL A 410 8.55 -11.99 15.30
C VAL A 410 9.11 -13.00 16.27
N LEU A 411 10.07 -12.56 17.07
CA LEU A 411 10.64 -13.34 18.17
C LEU A 411 9.75 -13.16 19.40
N VAL A 412 9.34 -14.26 20.00
CA VAL A 412 8.39 -14.32 21.11
C VAL A 412 9.02 -15.12 22.24
N ASP A 413 9.12 -14.52 23.41
CA ASP A 413 9.70 -15.17 24.60
C ASP A 413 11.19 -15.51 24.43
N ASN A 414 11.83 -14.80 23.51
CA ASN A 414 13.26 -14.75 23.27
C ASN A 414 13.56 -13.50 22.43
N GLY A 415 14.83 -13.25 22.11
CA GLY A 415 15.19 -12.16 21.21
C GLY A 415 15.68 -10.89 21.88
N SER A 416 15.71 -10.82 23.23
CA SER A 416 16.06 -9.61 23.98
C SER A 416 17.52 -9.53 24.45
N THR A 417 18.33 -10.55 24.23
CA THR A 417 19.66 -10.71 24.86
C THR A 417 20.82 -10.60 23.87
N LEU A 418 22.03 -10.36 24.35
CA LEU A 418 23.24 -10.33 23.51
C LEU A 418 23.46 -11.63 22.72
N GLU A 419 22.96 -12.76 23.22
CA GLU A 419 22.98 -14.06 22.55
C GLU A 419 22.19 -14.07 21.23
N ASP A 420 21.23 -13.18 21.06
CA ASP A 420 20.41 -13.04 19.84
C ASP A 420 21.13 -12.24 18.74
N VAL A 421 22.07 -11.36 19.11
CA VAL A 421 22.76 -10.43 18.20
C VAL A 421 23.43 -11.12 17.01
N PRO A 422 24.11 -12.28 17.15
CA PRO A 422 24.68 -12.99 16.01
C PRO A 422 23.64 -13.32 14.93
N ALA A 423 22.45 -13.79 15.32
CA ALA A 423 21.38 -14.10 14.38
C ALA A 423 20.72 -12.84 13.81
N LEU A 424 20.49 -11.82 14.65
CA LEU A 424 19.93 -10.53 14.22
C LEU A 424 20.82 -9.77 13.24
N ARG A 425 22.15 -9.96 13.27
CA ARG A 425 23.04 -9.40 12.25
C ARG A 425 22.73 -9.93 10.85
N TYR A 426 22.36 -11.20 10.73
CA TYR A 426 22.01 -11.79 9.45
C TYR A 426 20.69 -11.21 8.93
N THR A 427 19.67 -11.04 9.76
CA THR A 427 18.39 -10.44 9.30
C THR A 427 18.64 -9.05 8.71
N ARG A 428 19.48 -8.23 9.35
CA ARG A 428 19.87 -6.91 8.85
C ARG A 428 20.59 -6.95 7.50
N MET A 429 21.50 -7.92 7.30
CA MET A 429 22.23 -8.08 6.02
C MET A 429 21.31 -8.41 4.85
N TYR A 430 20.24 -9.18 5.10
CA TYR A 430 19.26 -9.58 4.09
C TYR A 430 18.07 -8.61 3.97
N GLY A 431 18.01 -7.57 4.81
CA GLY A 431 16.88 -6.63 4.84
C GLY A 431 15.59 -7.25 5.37
N ILE A 432 15.70 -8.22 6.29
CA ILE A 432 14.57 -8.82 6.99
C ILE A 432 14.29 -8.03 8.25
N ASP A 433 13.04 -7.60 8.37
CA ASP A 433 12.56 -6.89 9.56
C ASP A 433 12.29 -7.88 10.70
N VAL A 434 12.64 -7.46 11.92
CA VAL A 434 12.44 -8.25 13.14
C VAL A 434 11.72 -7.42 14.20
N MET A 435 10.80 -8.04 14.91
CA MET A 435 10.21 -7.50 16.15
C MET A 435 10.36 -8.51 17.28
N VAL A 436 10.41 -8.01 18.51
CA VAL A 436 10.50 -8.84 19.73
C VAL A 436 9.32 -8.55 20.66
N VAL A 437 8.73 -9.60 21.20
CA VAL A 437 7.82 -9.55 22.35
C VAL A 437 8.35 -10.54 23.39
N ASP A 438 8.86 -10.03 24.49
CA ASP A 438 9.61 -10.84 25.46
C ASP A 438 9.54 -10.17 26.84
N HIS A 439 9.85 -10.92 27.88
CA HIS A 439 9.82 -10.48 29.27
C HIS A 439 11.15 -10.74 30.04
N HIS A 440 12.12 -11.40 29.40
CA HIS A 440 13.48 -11.53 29.91
C HIS A 440 14.17 -10.16 30.00
N HIS A 441 15.20 -10.04 30.83
CA HIS A 441 15.91 -8.76 30.96
C HIS A 441 16.60 -8.38 29.63
N PRO A 442 16.31 -7.22 29.03
CA PRO A 442 16.82 -6.88 27.71
C PRO A 442 18.21 -6.23 27.78
N ASP A 443 19.07 -6.60 26.83
CA ASP A 443 20.33 -5.89 26.57
C ASP A 443 20.09 -4.76 25.56
N PRO A 444 20.49 -3.50 25.85
CA PRO A 444 20.20 -2.34 24.99
C PRO A 444 20.70 -2.46 23.55
N GLU A 445 21.80 -3.19 23.32
CA GLU A 445 22.41 -3.41 22.02
C GLU A 445 21.48 -4.12 21.02
N VAL A 446 20.51 -4.87 21.53
CA VAL A 446 19.55 -5.64 20.72
C VAL A 446 18.58 -4.71 19.99
N ASP A 447 18.17 -3.60 20.61
CA ASP A 447 17.19 -2.65 20.06
C ASP A 447 17.62 -2.06 18.72
N GLU A 448 18.93 -1.99 18.43
CA GLU A 448 19.46 -1.48 17.16
C GLU A 448 19.05 -2.33 15.93
N TYR A 449 18.67 -3.58 16.15
CA TYR A 449 18.32 -4.54 15.09
C TYR A 449 16.81 -4.67 14.87
N LEU A 450 15.99 -4.10 15.75
CA LEU A 450 14.56 -4.37 15.82
C LEU A 450 13.74 -3.19 15.29
N LEU A 451 12.60 -3.50 14.65
CA LEU A 451 11.58 -2.49 14.35
C LEU A 451 10.85 -2.04 15.62
N GLU A 452 10.57 -2.99 16.51
CA GLU A 452 9.88 -2.76 17.77
C GLU A 452 10.22 -3.88 18.77
N HIS A 453 10.25 -3.52 20.05
CA HIS A 453 10.64 -4.41 21.14
C HIS A 453 9.71 -4.21 22.34
N VAL A 454 8.69 -5.06 22.46
CA VAL A 454 7.78 -5.01 23.62
C VAL A 454 8.39 -5.83 24.75
N ASN A 455 8.82 -5.15 25.80
CA ASN A 455 9.36 -5.79 26.99
C ASN A 455 9.04 -4.98 28.28
N PRO A 456 8.50 -5.60 29.35
CA PRO A 456 8.14 -4.92 30.59
C PRO A 456 9.30 -4.17 31.26
N ALA A 457 10.53 -4.67 31.14
CA ALA A 457 11.71 -4.03 31.73
C ALA A 457 11.93 -2.60 31.22
N HIS A 458 11.56 -2.31 29.96
CA HIS A 458 11.66 -0.98 29.36
C HIS A 458 10.79 0.08 30.05
N VAL A 459 9.76 -0.34 30.79
CA VAL A 459 8.85 0.55 31.53
C VAL A 459 8.98 0.39 33.05
N GLY A 460 10.00 -0.33 33.52
CA GLY A 460 10.27 -0.57 34.93
C GLY A 460 9.37 -1.63 35.59
N ALA A 461 8.68 -2.46 34.79
CA ALA A 461 8.02 -3.66 35.30
C ALA A 461 9.01 -4.82 35.45
N ASP A 462 8.62 -5.82 36.23
CA ASP A 462 9.36 -7.08 36.37
C ASP A 462 8.91 -8.10 35.32
N TYR A 463 9.56 -9.27 35.34
CA TYR A 463 9.29 -10.39 34.43
C TYR A 463 7.97 -11.12 34.74
N ASN A 464 7.20 -10.73 35.78
CA ASN A 464 5.94 -11.41 36.11
C ASN A 464 4.81 -11.08 35.12
N ILE A 465 4.97 -10.04 34.30
CA ILE A 465 4.15 -9.86 33.10
C ILE A 465 4.75 -10.74 32.01
N THR A 466 4.28 -11.98 31.96
CA THR A 466 4.76 -13.02 31.04
C THR A 466 4.55 -12.63 29.58
N THR A 467 5.32 -13.25 28.68
CA THR A 467 5.20 -13.02 27.24
C THR A 467 3.80 -13.37 26.73
N GLY A 468 3.18 -14.42 27.27
CA GLY A 468 1.81 -14.82 26.96
C GLY A 468 0.76 -13.76 27.30
N ILE A 469 0.93 -12.99 28.38
CA ILE A 469 0.05 -11.85 28.68
C ILE A 469 0.21 -10.76 27.62
N LEU A 470 1.45 -10.40 27.27
CA LEU A 470 1.75 -9.37 26.27
C LEU A 470 1.16 -9.75 24.90
N CYS A 471 1.40 -10.99 24.47
CA CYS A 471 0.90 -11.51 23.21
C CYS A 471 -0.62 -11.71 23.20
N LEU A 472 -1.27 -12.03 24.32
CA LEU A 472 -2.72 -12.03 24.46
C LEU A 472 -3.29 -10.63 24.17
N GLU A 473 -2.74 -9.58 24.78
CA GLU A 473 -3.23 -8.23 24.58
C GLU A 473 -2.96 -7.71 23.15
N ILE A 474 -1.78 -8.01 22.58
CA ILE A 474 -1.48 -7.72 21.16
C ILE A 474 -2.46 -8.46 20.24
N ALA A 475 -2.74 -9.74 20.50
CA ALA A 475 -3.68 -10.54 19.73
C ALA A 475 -5.10 -9.95 19.76
N ARG A 476 -5.54 -9.44 20.92
CA ARG A 476 -6.82 -8.71 21.04
C ARG A 476 -6.82 -7.40 20.25
N MET A 477 -5.70 -6.69 20.19
CA MET A 477 -5.57 -5.49 19.36
C MET A 477 -5.65 -5.82 17.86
N ILE A 478 -5.13 -6.97 17.43
CA ILE A 478 -5.22 -7.43 16.03
C ILE A 478 -6.65 -7.87 15.69
N ASN A 479 -7.26 -8.68 16.56
CA ASN A 479 -8.58 -9.24 16.34
C ASN A 479 -9.37 -9.37 17.66
N PRO A 480 -10.19 -8.37 18.03
CA PRO A 480 -10.93 -8.39 19.28
C PRO A 480 -11.92 -9.56 19.41
N SER A 481 -12.43 -10.11 18.31
CA SER A 481 -13.47 -11.15 18.33
C SER A 481 -12.99 -12.49 18.88
N ILE A 482 -11.68 -12.72 18.95
CA ILE A 482 -11.11 -13.96 19.48
C ILE A 482 -10.85 -13.90 20.99
N THR A 483 -11.09 -12.76 21.66
CA THR A 483 -10.80 -12.56 23.09
C THR A 483 -11.27 -13.74 23.95
N ASP A 484 -12.55 -14.12 23.83
CA ASP A 484 -13.12 -15.23 24.60
C ASP A 484 -12.49 -16.60 24.34
N THR A 485 -11.88 -16.77 23.16
CA THR A 485 -11.25 -18.02 22.72
C THR A 485 -9.82 -18.15 23.24
N ILE A 486 -9.11 -17.03 23.45
CA ILE A 486 -7.70 -17.04 23.84
C ILE A 486 -7.43 -16.51 25.25
N MET A 487 -8.44 -16.00 25.97
CA MET A 487 -8.25 -15.37 27.28
C MET A 487 -7.52 -16.26 28.30
N HIS A 488 -7.84 -17.55 28.34
CA HIS A 488 -7.22 -18.51 29.27
C HIS A 488 -5.74 -18.77 28.98
N LEU A 489 -5.27 -18.46 27.77
CA LEU A 489 -3.88 -18.62 27.38
C LEU A 489 -2.94 -17.75 28.23
N GLY A 490 -3.37 -16.54 28.63
CA GLY A 490 -2.60 -15.71 29.56
C GLY A 490 -2.38 -16.41 30.91
N ALA A 491 -3.38 -17.14 31.41
CA ALA A 491 -3.26 -17.89 32.66
C ALA A 491 -2.39 -19.15 32.52
N VAL A 492 -2.47 -19.85 31.38
CA VAL A 492 -1.59 -21.00 31.08
C VAL A 492 -0.12 -20.56 31.06
N SER A 493 0.15 -19.43 30.42
CA SER A 493 1.46 -18.77 30.40
C SER A 493 1.95 -18.44 31.82
N VAL A 494 1.15 -17.73 32.62
CA VAL A 494 1.46 -17.41 34.03
C VAL A 494 1.82 -18.65 34.85
N LEU A 495 1.08 -19.75 34.68
CA LEU A 495 1.32 -20.99 35.41
C LEU A 495 2.55 -21.74 34.91
N GLY A 496 2.83 -21.70 33.60
CA GLY A 496 4.04 -22.26 33.00
C GLY A 496 5.30 -21.61 33.57
N ASP A 497 5.30 -20.28 33.60
CA ASP A 497 6.41 -19.46 34.07
C ASP A 497 6.45 -19.24 35.59
N ARG A 498 5.40 -19.71 36.28
CA ARG A 498 5.25 -19.57 37.73
C ARG A 498 5.30 -18.10 38.17
N ALA A 499 4.70 -17.21 37.39
CA ALA A 499 4.65 -15.79 37.69
C ALA A 499 3.73 -15.50 38.89
N GLU A 500 4.19 -14.65 39.82
CA GLU A 500 3.50 -14.37 41.09
C GLU A 500 3.03 -12.91 41.24
N GLY A 501 3.27 -12.08 40.22
CA GLY A 501 2.91 -10.66 40.18
C GLY A 501 1.40 -10.38 40.29
N GLU A 502 1.04 -9.12 40.56
CA GLU A 502 -0.38 -8.73 40.69
C GLU A 502 -1.16 -8.90 39.38
N GLU A 503 -0.56 -8.52 38.25
CA GLU A 503 -1.13 -8.72 36.91
C GLU A 503 -1.35 -10.20 36.64
N ALA A 504 -0.33 -11.03 36.88
CA ALA A 504 -0.38 -12.48 36.69
C ALA A 504 -1.57 -13.12 37.44
N LYS A 505 -1.76 -12.75 38.71
CA LYS A 505 -2.92 -13.20 39.51
C LYS A 505 -4.26 -12.78 38.92
N LYS A 506 -4.39 -11.54 38.47
CA LYS A 506 -5.63 -11.03 37.87
C LYS A 506 -5.96 -11.73 36.55
N TYR A 507 -4.96 -12.01 35.70
CA TYR A 507 -5.17 -12.79 34.47
C TYR A 507 -5.55 -14.25 34.77
N LEU A 508 -4.96 -14.86 35.81
CA LEU A 508 -5.36 -16.18 36.27
C LEU A 508 -6.82 -16.19 36.75
N GLU A 509 -7.23 -15.21 37.56
CA GLU A 509 -8.61 -15.05 38.04
C GLU A 509 -9.63 -14.98 36.89
N LEU A 510 -9.32 -14.28 35.79
CA LEU A 510 -10.19 -14.23 34.61
C LEU A 510 -10.40 -15.61 33.97
N ALA A 511 -9.36 -16.45 33.93
CA ALA A 511 -9.45 -17.79 33.36
C ALA A 511 -10.22 -18.76 34.26
N LEU A 512 -10.18 -18.53 35.58
CA LEU A 512 -10.87 -19.37 36.58
C LEU A 512 -12.40 -19.32 36.48
N GLU A 513 -12.97 -18.35 35.76
CA GLU A 513 -14.41 -18.34 35.45
C GLU A 513 -14.84 -19.50 34.54
N LYS A 514 -13.94 -20.00 33.69
CA LYS A 514 -14.22 -21.04 32.68
C LYS A 514 -13.46 -22.34 32.93
N TYR A 515 -12.28 -22.28 33.53
CA TYR A 515 -11.38 -23.41 33.72
C TYR A 515 -11.01 -23.58 35.19
N SER A 516 -10.80 -24.81 35.64
CA SER A 516 -10.21 -25.03 36.97
C SER A 516 -8.71 -24.72 36.94
N GLU A 517 -8.15 -24.33 38.10
CA GLU A 517 -6.70 -24.10 38.21
C GLU A 517 -5.88 -25.35 37.83
N ASP A 518 -6.35 -26.54 38.23
CA ASP A 518 -5.72 -27.81 37.88
C ASP A 518 -5.75 -28.08 36.38
N GLU A 519 -6.84 -27.71 35.70
CA GLU A 519 -6.94 -27.85 34.24
C GLU A 519 -5.94 -26.91 33.54
N LEU A 520 -5.82 -25.66 33.97
CA LEU A 520 -4.85 -24.70 33.43
C LEU A 520 -3.40 -25.15 33.68
N LYS A 521 -3.10 -25.67 34.88
CA LYS A 521 -1.79 -26.26 35.22
C LYS A 521 -1.48 -27.48 34.34
N ASN A 522 -2.47 -28.34 34.12
CA ASN A 522 -2.33 -29.48 33.23
C ASN A 522 -2.09 -29.03 31.78
N MET A 523 -2.70 -27.91 31.33
CA MET A 523 -2.45 -27.36 29.99
C MET A 523 -1.00 -26.93 29.83
N ALA A 524 -0.47 -26.13 30.78
CA ALA A 524 0.92 -25.69 30.77
C ALA A 524 1.88 -26.89 30.74
N LEU A 525 1.68 -27.84 31.67
CA LEU A 525 2.50 -29.05 31.77
C LEU A 525 2.43 -29.92 30.51
N ALA A 526 1.25 -30.09 29.92
CA ALA A 526 1.07 -30.86 28.70
C ALA A 526 1.73 -30.19 27.49
N VAL A 527 1.72 -28.86 27.42
CA VAL A 527 2.43 -28.10 26.37
C VAL A 527 3.93 -28.28 26.48
N ASP A 528 4.52 -28.13 27.67
CA ASP A 528 5.95 -28.36 27.90
C ASP A 528 6.35 -29.79 27.56
N TYR A 529 5.56 -30.76 28.00
CA TYR A 529 5.85 -32.16 27.71
C TYR A 529 5.76 -32.45 26.21
N LEU A 530 4.76 -31.87 25.52
CA LEU A 530 4.60 -32.01 24.08
C LEU A 530 5.74 -31.34 23.30
N SER A 531 6.23 -30.18 23.75
CA SER A 531 7.28 -29.42 23.07
C SER A 531 8.58 -30.24 22.94
N TYR A 532 8.93 -30.98 24.00
CA TYR A 532 10.07 -31.90 24.01
C TYR A 532 10.00 -32.92 22.86
N TRP A 533 8.82 -33.44 22.56
CA TRP A 533 8.61 -34.43 21.49
C TRP A 533 8.46 -33.80 20.10
N LEU A 534 7.89 -32.60 20.02
CA LEU A 534 7.75 -31.87 18.76
C LEU A 534 9.09 -31.46 18.16
N ARG A 535 10.12 -31.26 18.98
CA ARG A 535 11.46 -30.82 18.58
C ARG A 535 11.41 -29.53 17.74
N PHE A 536 11.47 -29.66 16.42
CA PHE A 536 11.47 -28.53 15.47
C PHE A 536 10.11 -28.31 14.77
N SER A 537 9.11 -29.13 15.09
CA SER A 537 7.76 -29.04 14.53
C SER A 537 6.90 -28.08 15.35
N GLU A 538 6.06 -27.29 14.68
CA GLU A 538 5.10 -26.41 15.37
C GLU A 538 3.98 -27.19 16.08
N GLY A 539 3.65 -28.41 15.62
CA GLY A 539 2.59 -29.23 16.23
C GLY A 539 1.20 -28.57 16.24
N ARG A 540 0.94 -27.60 15.36
CA ARG A 540 -0.23 -26.69 15.34
C ARG A 540 -1.54 -27.32 15.80
N HIS A 541 -1.97 -28.42 15.17
CA HIS A 541 -3.27 -29.03 15.50
C HIS A 541 -3.31 -29.68 16.88
N ILE A 542 -2.21 -30.29 17.33
CA ILE A 542 -2.13 -30.97 18.63
C ILE A 542 -2.03 -29.91 19.74
N VAL A 543 -1.22 -28.87 19.54
CA VAL A 543 -1.14 -27.73 20.46
C VAL A 543 -2.51 -27.08 20.62
N ASN A 544 -3.25 -26.85 19.53
CA ASN A 544 -4.61 -26.33 19.58
C ASN A 544 -5.61 -27.27 20.28
N ASP A 545 -5.42 -28.59 20.18
CA ASP A 545 -6.23 -29.56 20.93
C ASP A 545 -5.90 -29.49 22.43
N VAL A 546 -4.62 -29.37 22.82
CA VAL A 546 -4.18 -29.21 24.22
C VAL A 546 -4.68 -27.90 24.83
N LEU A 547 -4.64 -26.80 24.08
CA LEU A 547 -5.04 -25.47 24.55
C LEU A 547 -6.54 -25.17 24.36
N ASN A 548 -7.36 -26.16 24.00
CA ASN A 548 -8.81 -26.05 23.81
C ASN A 548 -9.26 -25.05 22.71
N LEU A 549 -8.50 -24.94 21.62
CA LEU A 549 -8.74 -24.01 20.52
C LEU A 549 -9.36 -24.68 19.28
N SER A 550 -9.43 -26.01 19.24
CA SER A 550 -9.88 -26.76 18.05
C SER A 550 -11.40 -26.84 17.87
N GLY A 551 -12.18 -26.32 18.83
CA GLY A 551 -13.64 -26.47 18.89
C GLY A 551 -14.10 -27.91 19.15
N ARG A 552 -13.22 -28.78 19.68
CA ARG A 552 -13.50 -30.20 19.97
C ARG A 552 -13.24 -30.51 21.46
N PRO A 553 -14.12 -30.10 22.38
CA PRO A 553 -13.87 -30.17 23.82
C PRO A 553 -13.67 -31.60 24.35
N GLU A 554 -14.31 -32.60 23.73
CA GLU A 554 -14.10 -34.03 24.06
C GLU A 554 -12.68 -34.51 23.71
N ARG A 555 -12.12 -34.00 22.60
CA ARG A 555 -10.75 -34.34 22.21
C ARG A 555 -9.76 -33.64 23.11
N HIS A 556 -9.98 -32.34 23.38
CA HIS A 556 -9.17 -31.56 24.30
C HIS A 556 -9.00 -32.29 25.64
N ARG A 557 -10.11 -32.68 26.28
CA ARG A 557 -10.07 -33.40 27.57
C ARG A 557 -9.23 -34.67 27.52
N LYS A 558 -9.42 -35.52 26.50
CA LYS A 558 -8.68 -36.78 26.36
C LYS A 558 -7.18 -36.57 26.13
N VAL A 559 -6.83 -35.63 25.25
CA VAL A 559 -5.45 -35.32 24.91
C VAL A 559 -4.75 -34.70 26.12
N LEU A 560 -5.39 -33.74 26.78
CA LEU A 560 -4.88 -33.06 27.97
C LEU A 560 -4.62 -34.05 29.11
N GLU A 561 -5.61 -34.88 29.44
CA GLU A 561 -5.47 -35.89 30.48
C GLU A 561 -4.31 -36.85 30.21
N THR A 562 -4.19 -37.33 28.96
CA THR A 562 -3.09 -38.25 28.57
C THR A 562 -1.73 -37.58 28.71
N LEU A 563 -1.55 -36.41 28.09
CA LEU A 563 -0.24 -35.73 28.09
C LEU A 563 0.16 -35.21 29.47
N ALA A 564 -0.78 -34.70 30.26
CA ALA A 564 -0.50 -34.24 31.61
C ALA A 564 -0.12 -35.41 32.54
N ASN A 565 -0.76 -36.58 32.40
CA ASN A 565 -0.38 -37.78 33.15
C ASN A 565 1.00 -38.29 32.73
N ASP A 566 1.28 -38.35 31.43
CA ASP A 566 2.59 -38.76 30.93
C ASP A 566 3.70 -37.80 31.42
N ALA A 567 3.42 -36.50 31.43
CA ALA A 567 4.34 -35.49 31.96
C ALA A 567 4.62 -35.68 33.45
N LYS A 568 3.59 -35.91 34.27
CA LYS A 568 3.76 -36.19 35.72
C LYS A 568 4.61 -37.42 35.96
N VAL A 569 4.34 -38.52 35.24
CA VAL A 569 5.14 -39.75 35.31
C VAL A 569 6.58 -39.52 34.87
N ALA A 570 6.81 -38.72 33.83
CA ALA A 570 8.14 -38.37 33.37
C ALA A 570 8.92 -37.54 34.42
N ILE A 571 8.25 -36.58 35.06
CA ILE A 571 8.83 -35.78 36.15
C ILE A 571 9.19 -36.68 37.33
N GLU A 572 8.29 -37.55 37.80
CA GLU A 572 8.54 -38.48 38.91
C GLU A 572 9.80 -39.33 38.64
N LYS A 573 9.90 -39.93 37.46
CA LYS A 573 11.07 -40.72 37.05
C LYS A 573 12.37 -39.92 37.00
N SER A 574 12.30 -38.63 36.65
CA SER A 574 13.48 -37.76 36.60
C SER A 574 13.97 -37.33 37.98
N VAL A 575 13.09 -37.32 38.99
CA VAL A 575 13.45 -37.01 40.39
C VAL A 575 13.99 -38.24 41.11
N GLU A 576 13.58 -39.45 40.69
CA GLU A 576 14.09 -40.72 41.22
C GLU A 576 15.46 -41.14 40.67
N ALA A 577 15.88 -40.57 39.53
CA ALA A 577 17.16 -40.82 38.85
C ALA A 577 18.25 -39.84 39.28
#